data_AF-A0A7C7M559-F1
#
_entry.id   AF-A0A7C7M559-F1
#
_cell.length_a   1.000
_cell.length_b   1.000
_cell.length_c   1.000
_cell.angle_alpha   90.00
_cell.angle_beta   90.00
_cell.angle_gamma   90.00
#
_symmetry.space_group_name_H-M   'P 1'
#
loop_
_entity.id
_entity.type
_entity.pdbx_description
1 polymer ?
#
loop_
_entity_poly.entity_id
_entity_poly.type
_entity_poly.pdbx_seq_one_letter_code
_entity_poly.pdbx_strand_id
1 'polypeptide(L)' 'MKILIIFAHPNPKSFCGALKDSFIDGVNPNKHSVEVIDLYQEKFNPVSLGDNEITPEIEKYQQLISNANCL' A
#
# COMPACT_ATOMS: atom_id res chain seq x y z
N MET A 1 -0.25 -6.91 -14.79
CA MET A 1 -1.19 -5.94 -14.17
C MET A 1 -0.47 -5.14 -13.10
N LYS A 2 -0.96 -3.96 -12.76
CA LYS A 2 -0.48 -3.16 -11.62
C LYS A 2 -1.26 -3.55 -10.37
N ILE A 3 -0.59 -4.09 -9.36
CA ILE A 3 -1.17 -4.48 -8.08
C ILE A 3 -0.65 -3.53 -7.02
N LEU A 4 -1.54 -3.01 -6.18
CA LEU A 4 -1.19 -2.15 -5.06
C LEU A 4 -1.51 -2.88 -3.76
N ILE A 5 -0.52 -3.08 -2.90
CA ILE A 5 -0.74 -3.65 -1.56
C ILE A 5 -0.76 -2.52 -0.54
N ILE A 6 -1.84 -2.42 0.23
CA ILE A 6 -1.87 -1.57 1.42
C ILE A 6 -1.50 -2.42 2.64
N PHE A 7 -0.31 -2.19 3.17
CA PHE A 7 0.23 -2.91 4.32
C PHE A 7 0.11 -2.07 5.60
N ALA A 8 -0.52 -2.64 6.62
CA ALA A 8 -0.86 -1.94 7.85
C ALA A 8 -0.42 -2.73 9.10
N HIS A 9 0.87 -3.04 9.22
CA HIS A 9 1.40 -3.70 10.42
C HIS A 9 2.73 -3.08 10.89
N PRO A 10 2.90 -2.78 12.20
CA PRO A 10 4.08 -2.06 12.70
C PRO A 10 5.38 -2.85 12.61
N ASN A 11 5.28 -4.19 12.65
CA ASN A 11 6.43 -5.08 12.53
C ASN A 11 6.47 -5.73 11.14
N PRO A 12 7.49 -5.44 10.29
CA PRO A 12 7.63 -6.05 8.97
C PRO A 12 8.01 -7.55 9.03
N LYS A 13 8.51 -8.05 10.17
CA LYS A 13 8.80 -9.48 10.39
C LYS A 13 7.65 -10.24 11.05
N SER A 14 6.46 -9.64 11.10
CA SER A 14 5.26 -10.30 11.60
C SER A 14 4.74 -11.36 10.63
N PHE A 15 3.75 -12.13 11.06
CA PHE A 15 3.01 -13.03 10.18
C PHE A 15 2.40 -12.28 8.98
N CYS A 16 1.81 -11.10 9.18
CA CYS A 16 1.29 -10.26 8.09
C CYS A 16 2.41 -9.82 7.13
N GLY A 17 3.59 -9.49 7.65
CA GLY A 17 4.76 -9.17 6.84
C GLY A 17 5.20 -10.35 5.96
N ALA A 18 5.26 -11.55 6.55
CA ALA A 18 5.57 -12.77 5.80
C ALA A 18 4.52 -13.10 4.73
N LEU A 19 3.22 -12.85 4.98
CA LEU A 19 2.16 -13.01 3.98
C LEU A 19 2.32 -12.02 2.81
N LYS A 20 2.63 -10.75 3.10
CA LYS A 20 2.90 -9.72 2.09
C LYS A 20 4.07 -10.15 1.20
N ASP A 21 5.18 -10.56 1.81
CA ASP A 21 6.39 -10.97 1.09
C ASP A 21 6.10 -12.21 0.22
N SER A 22 5.42 -13.22 0.78
CA SER A 22 5.02 -14.43 0.04
C SER A 22 4.10 -14.13 -1.14
N PHE A 23 3.20 -13.14 -1.03
CA PHE A 23 2.35 -12.72 -2.13
C PHE A 23 3.17 -12.05 -3.24
N ILE A 24 4.07 -11.13 -2.89
CA ILE A 24 4.97 -10.47 -3.85
C ILE A 24 5.77 -11.51 -4.63
N ASP A 25 6.34 -12.49 -3.93
CA ASP A 25 7.12 -13.59 -4.53
C ASP A 25 6.28 -14.44 -5.48
N GLY A 26 5.02 -14.73 -5.14
CA GLY A 26 4.10 -15.50 -5.98
C GLY A 26 3.68 -14.77 -7.27
N VAL A 27 3.71 -13.43 -7.28
CA VAL A 27 3.26 -12.59 -8.40
C VAL A 27 4.40 -12.24 -9.37
N ASN A 28 5.64 -12.20 -8.88
CA ASN A 28 6.84 -11.90 -9.67
C ASN A 28 7.00 -12.67 -11.01
N PRO A 29 6.65 -13.96 -11.16
CA PRO A 29 6.85 -14.67 -12.43
C PRO A 29 5.92 -14.24 -13.59
N ASN A 30 4.88 -13.43 -13.35
CA ASN A 30 3.73 -13.32 -14.27
C ASN A 30 3.56 -11.95 -15.00
N LYS A 31 4.63 -11.14 -15.21
CA LYS A 31 4.55 -9.78 -15.81
C LYS A 31 3.59 -8.82 -15.08
N HIS A 32 3.33 -9.05 -13.80
CA HIS A 32 2.63 -8.09 -12.95
C HIS A 32 3.66 -7.21 -12.23
N SER A 33 3.30 -5.96 -11.97
CA SER A 33 4.07 -5.05 -11.13
C SER A 33 3.33 -4.89 -9.81
N VAL A 34 4.08 -4.92 -8.71
CA VAL A 34 3.54 -4.74 -7.36
C VAL A 34 4.14 -3.49 -6.75
N GLU A 35 3.26 -2.61 -6.27
CA GLU A 35 3.62 -1.45 -5.44
C GLU A 35 3.04 -1.67 -4.03
N VAL A 36 3.72 -1.15 -3.00
CA VAL A 36 3.32 -1.31 -1.60
C VAL A 36 3.25 0.04 -0.94
N ILE A 37 2.09 0.35 -0.33
CA ILE A 37 1.94 1.42 0.65
C ILE A 37 2.07 0.79 2.03
N ASP A 38 3.16 1.05 2.74
CA ASP A 38 3.32 0.64 4.14
C ASP A 38 2.94 1.81 5.05
N LEU A 39 1.71 1.77 5.60
CA LEU A 39 1.15 2.87 6.38
C LEU A 39 1.96 3.16 7.66
N TYR A 40 2.58 2.13 8.24
CA TYR A 40 3.39 2.31 9.46
C TYR A 40 4.78 2.86 9.13
N GLN A 41 5.39 2.41 8.04
CA GLN A 41 6.67 2.95 7.57
C GLN A 41 6.52 4.40 7.10
N GLU A 42 5.42 4.73 6.41
CA GLU A 42 5.10 6.08 5.96
C GLU A 42 4.56 6.98 7.08
N LYS A 43 4.26 6.43 8.27
CA LYS A 43 3.69 7.15 9.42
C LYS A 43 2.36 7.84 9.09
N PHE A 44 1.53 7.15 8.30
CA PHE A 44 0.21 7.65 7.92
C PHE A 44 -0.59 8.06 9.15
N ASN A 45 -1.17 9.26 9.12
CA ASN A 45 -2.07 9.73 10.17
C ASN A 45 -3.52 9.36 9.81
N PRO A 46 -4.18 8.45 10.54
CA PRO A 46 -5.53 8.02 10.23
C PRO A 46 -6.61 9.03 10.67
N VAL A 47 -6.23 10.12 11.36
CA VAL A 47 -7.18 11.11 11.86
C VAL A 47 -7.56 12.08 10.75
N SER A 48 -8.85 12.13 10.42
CA SER A 48 -9.45 13.18 9.58
C SER A 48 -10.16 14.20 10.45
N LEU A 49 -9.95 15.49 10.17
CA LEU A 49 -10.61 16.60 10.87
C LEU A 49 -11.93 17.03 10.21
N GLY A 50 -12.31 16.42 9.07
CA GLY A 50 -13.54 16.74 8.34
C GLY A 50 -13.49 18.06 7.55
N ASP A 51 -12.30 18.63 7.38
CA ASP A 51 -12.03 19.81 6.55
C ASP A 51 -12.07 19.53 5.04
N ASN A 52 -12.09 18.24 4.65
CA ASN A 52 -11.98 17.76 3.27
C ASN A 52 -10.70 18.23 2.56
N GLU A 53 -9.64 18.54 3.31
CA GLU A 53 -8.35 18.90 2.73
C GLU A 53 -7.69 17.67 2.09
N ILE A 54 -7.30 17.80 0.82
CA ILE A 54 -6.47 16.79 0.14
C ILE A 54 -5.02 17.22 0.29
N THR A 55 -4.33 16.62 1.25
CA THR A 55 -2.90 16.84 1.43
C THR A 55 -2.09 16.16 0.30
N PRO A 56 -0.84 16.57 0.05
CA PRO A 56 0.01 15.91 -0.94
C PRO A 56 0.22 14.41 -0.69
N GLU A 57 0.17 13.98 0.59
CA GLU A 57 0.20 12.56 0.97
C GLU A 57 -1.05 11.81 0.48
N ILE A 58 -2.23 12.38 0.71
CA ILE A 58 -3.50 11.81 0.26
C ILE A 58 -3.56 11.80 -1.28
N GLU A 59 -3.12 12.86 -1.94
CA GLU A 59 -3.04 12.91 -3.40
C GLU A 59 -2.12 11.82 -3.97
N LYS A 60 -0.95 11.60 -3.37
CA LYS A 60 -0.04 10.49 -3.70
C LYS A 60 -0.78 9.14 -3.61
N TYR A 61 -1.48 8.86 -2.52
CA TYR A 61 -2.20 7.59 -2.36
C TYR A 61 -3.37 7.46 -3.35
N GLN A 62 -4.11 8.53 -3.62
CA GLN A 62 -5.18 8.55 -4.63
C GLN A 62 -4.63 8.22 -6.03
N GLN A 63 -3.46 8.74 -6.40
CA GLN A 63 -2.80 8.44 -7.66
C GLN A 63 -2.37 6.97 -7.74
N LEU A 64 -1.80 6.42 -6.65
CA LEU A 64 -1.42 5.00 -6.58
C LEU A 64 -2.64 4.08 -6.75
N ILE A 65 -3.74 4.37 -6.05
CA ILE A 65 -4.99 3.61 -6.14
C ILE A 65 -5.57 3.72 -7.56
N SER A 66 -5.59 4.91 -8.15
CA SER A 66 -6.12 5.14 -9.50
C SER A 66 -5.32 4.41 -10.58
N ASN A 67 -4.02 4.23 -10.37
CA ASN A 67 -3.15 3.51 -11.29
C ASN A 67 -3.20 1.99 -11.13
N ALA A 68 -3.78 1.48 -10.04
CA ALA A 68 -3.84 0.06 -9.74
C ALA A 68 -4.96 -0.64 -10.53
N ASN A 69 -4.72 -1.88 -10.95
CA ASN A 69 -5.73 -2.77 -11.52
C ASN A 69 -6.33 -3.70 -10.46
N CYS A 70 -5.65 -3.86 -9.33
CA CYS A 70 -6.04 -4.70 -8.21
C CYS A 70 -5.46 -4.10 -6.93
N LEU A 71 -6.23 -4.16 -5.85
CA LEU A 71 -5.90 -3.64 -4.53
C LEU A 71 -6.03 -4.76 -3.48
#